data_AF-A0A015K6Z8-F1
#
_entry.id   AF-A0A015K6Z8-F1
#
_cell.length_a   1.000
_cell.length_b   1.000
_cell.length_c   1.000
_cell.angle_alpha   90.00
_cell.angle_beta   90.00
_cell.angle_gamma   90.00
#
_symmetry.space_group_name_H-M   'P 1'
#
loop_
_entity.id
_entity.type
_entity.pdbx_description
1 polymer ?
#
loop_
_entity_poly.entity_id
_entity_poly.type
_entity_poly.pdbx_seq_one_letter_code
_entity_poly.pdbx_strand_id
1 'polypeptide(L)'
;MQALLHYKKVAKKDCAMGQFNLGWFYETGKIVNKILKMAVYFYEKAANNGHLMAMHNLGLLYIRGGDNKDYRKAFELCKRSAE
;
A
#
# COMPACT_ATOMS: atom_id res chain seq x y z
N MET A 1 3.51 -17.03 -11.78
CA MET A 1 4.77 -16.33 -11.41
C MET A 1 5.12 -15.14 -12.28
N GLN A 2 4.94 -15.18 -13.61
CA GLN A 2 5.33 -14.07 -14.51
C GLN A 2 4.59 -12.74 -14.23
N ALA A 3 3.30 -12.78 -13.86
CA ALA A 3 2.53 -11.58 -13.50
C ALA A 3 3.15 -10.82 -12.31
N LEU A 4 3.49 -11.52 -11.22
CA LEU A 4 4.14 -10.90 -10.06
C LEU A 4 5.51 -10.31 -10.42
N LEU A 5 6.28 -11.00 -11.27
CA LEU A 5 7.59 -10.53 -11.71
C LEU A 5 7.47 -9.25 -12.56
N HIS A 6 6.48 -9.21 -13.46
CA HIS A 6 6.17 -8.04 -14.28
C HIS A 6 5.70 -6.87 -13.41
N TYR A 7 4.78 -7.09 -12.47
CA TYR A 7 4.33 -6.05 -11.53
C TYR A 7 5.46 -5.55 -10.62
N LYS A 8 6.32 -6.43 -10.10
CA LYS A 8 7.52 -6.01 -9.34
C LYS A 8 8.47 -5.15 -10.18
N LYS A 9 8.60 -5.43 -11.47
CA LYS A 9 9.42 -4.63 -12.39
C LYS A 9 8.79 -3.26 -12.67
N VAL A 10 7.47 -3.19 -12.84
CA VAL A 10 6.73 -1.95 -13.10
C VAL A 10 6.64 -1.07 -11.85
N ALA A 11 6.36 -1.65 -10.68
CA ALA A 11 6.27 -0.91 -9.42
C ALA A 11 7.62 -0.34 -8.93
N LYS A 12 8.74 -0.88 -9.43
CA LYS A 12 10.09 -0.34 -9.19
C LYS A 12 10.35 0.98 -9.94
N LYS A 13 9.58 1.32 -10.97
CA LYS A 13 9.76 2.55 -11.76
C LYS A 13 8.94 3.75 -11.23
N ASP A 14 8.77 3.87 -9.90
CA ASP A 14 7.95 4.92 -9.26
C ASP A 14 6.53 5.11 -9.82
N CYS A 15 5.99 4.10 -10.50
CA CYS A 15 4.61 4.10 -10.96
C CYS A 15 3.69 3.87 -9.75
N ALA A 16 3.06 4.94 -9.27
CA ALA A 16 2.20 4.91 -8.09
C ALA A 16 1.06 3.89 -8.20
N MET A 17 0.49 3.72 -9.41
CA MET A 17 -0.53 2.70 -9.67
C MET A 17 0.02 1.27 -9.60
N GLY A 18 1.24 1.03 -10.11
CA GLY A 18 1.90 -0.27 -9.98
C GLY A 18 2.21 -0.63 -8.52
N GLN A 19 2.65 0.36 -7.75
CA GLN A 19 2.88 0.23 -6.30
C GLN A 19 1.56 -0.08 -5.57
N PHE A 20 0.49 0.67 -5.85
CA PHE A 20 -0.84 0.40 -5.29
C PHE A 20 -1.32 -1.04 -5.57
N ASN A 21 -1.21 -1.51 -6.82
CA ASN A 21 -1.63 -2.86 -7.19
C ASN A 21 -0.83 -3.94 -6.46
N LEU A 22 0.48 -3.76 -6.29
CA LEU A 22 1.28 -4.68 -5.47
C LEU A 22 0.84 -4.67 -4.01
N GLY A 23 0.58 -3.50 -3.44
CA GLY A 23 0.05 -3.39 -2.08
C GLY A 23 -1.24 -4.18 -1.92
N TRP A 24 -2.16 -4.03 -2.87
CA TRP A 24 -3.44 -4.73 -2.90
C TRP A 24 -3.30 -6.25 -3.05
N PHE A 25 -2.37 -6.74 -3.86
CA PHE A 25 -2.12 -8.18 -3.96
C PHE A 25 -1.59 -8.77 -2.65
N TYR A 26 -0.71 -8.06 -1.95
CA TYR A 26 -0.21 -8.48 -0.63
C TYR A 26 -1.25 -8.34 0.47
N GLU A 27 -2.18 -7.39 0.37
CA GLU A 27 -3.29 -7.22 1.32
C GLU A 27 -4.31 -8.36 1.18
N THR A 28 -4.73 -8.64 -0.06
CA THR A 28 -5.82 -9.59 -0.35
C THR A 28 -5.36 -11.04 -0.43
N GLY A 29 -4.08 -11.28 -0.73
CA GLY A 29 -3.56 -12.62 -0.92
C GLY A 29 -3.97 -13.29 -2.24
N LYS A 30 -4.56 -12.55 -3.20
CA LYS A 30 -5.16 -13.14 -4.42
C LYS A 30 -4.14 -13.74 -5.39
N ILE A 31 -2.95 -13.14 -5.49
CA ILE A 31 -1.89 -13.54 -6.44
C ILE A 31 -0.62 -14.01 -5.71
N VAL A 32 -0.45 -13.57 -4.47
CA VAL A 32 0.69 -13.86 -3.61
C VAL A 32 0.20 -14.18 -2.22
N ASN A 33 1.03 -14.78 -1.37
CA ASN A 33 0.69 -14.93 0.04
C ASN A 33 0.36 -13.57 0.65
N LYS A 34 -0.71 -13.53 1.44
CA LYS A 34 -1.12 -12.34 2.17
C LYS A 34 -0.03 -11.96 3.17
N ILE A 35 0.57 -10.78 3.00
CA ILE A 35 1.62 -10.24 3.87
C ILE A 35 1.34 -8.76 4.08
N LEU A 36 0.63 -8.42 5.16
CA LEU A 36 0.20 -7.04 5.44
C LEU A 36 1.36 -6.05 5.54
N LYS A 37 2.53 -6.48 6.06
CA LYS A 37 3.74 -5.64 6.09
C LYS A 37 4.19 -5.19 4.69
N MET A 38 4.06 -6.07 3.70
CA MET A 38 4.35 -5.74 2.30
C MET A 38 3.26 -4.87 1.68
N ALA A 39 2.00 -5.06 2.07
CA ALA A 39 0.90 -4.19 1.67
C ALA A 39 1.15 -2.74 2.13
N VAL A 40 1.47 -2.56 3.41
CA VAL A 40 1.85 -1.26 4.00
C VAL A 40 3.01 -0.64 3.23
N TYR A 41 4.10 -1.37 3.01
CA TYR A 41 5.28 -0.86 2.29
C TYR A 41 4.94 -0.30 0.90
N PHE A 42 4.14 -1.04 0.12
CA PHE A 42 3.79 -0.61 -1.23
C PHE A 42 2.75 0.51 -1.25
N TYR A 43 1.81 0.52 -0.30
CA TYR A 43 0.87 1.63 -0.16
C TYR A 43 1.53 2.91 0.32
N GLU A 44 2.51 2.85 1.23
CA GLU A 44 3.32 4.02 1.61
C GLU A 44 4.04 4.63 0.41
N LYS A 45 4.67 3.80 -0.43
CA LYS A 45 5.31 4.28 -1.67
C LYS A 45 4.32 4.94 -2.62
N ALA A 46 3.19 4.29 -2.88
CA ALA A 46 2.17 4.85 -3.76
C ALA A 46 1.57 6.15 -3.20
N ALA A 47 1.32 6.21 -1.89
CA ALA A 47 0.84 7.40 -1.18
C ALA A 47 1.85 8.55 -1.24
N ASN A 48 3.14 8.28 -1.10
CA ASN A 48 4.19 9.30 -1.23
C ASN A 48 4.28 9.88 -2.65
N ASN A 49 3.81 9.14 -3.65
CA ASN A 49 3.64 9.60 -5.03
C ASN A 49 2.25 10.21 -5.31
N GLY A 50 1.46 10.54 -4.28
CA GLY A 50 0.16 11.20 -4.41
C GLY A 50 -1.03 10.27 -4.73
N HIS A 51 -0.87 8.94 -4.66
CA HIS A 51 -1.95 8.01 -5.00
C HIS A 51 -3.02 7.95 -3.90
N LEU A 52 -4.16 8.62 -4.11
CA LEU A 52 -5.24 8.77 -3.13
C LEU A 52 -5.82 7.45 -2.62
N MET A 53 -6.05 6.49 -3.51
CA MET A 53 -6.55 5.15 -3.12
C MET A 53 -5.52 4.39 -2.26
N ALA A 54 -4.23 4.66 -2.43
CA ALA A 54 -3.21 4.04 -1.60
C ALA A 54 -3.21 4.66 -0.19
N MET A 55 -3.39 5.99 -0.09
CA MET A 55 -3.58 6.66 1.20
C MET A 55 -4.80 6.12 1.94
N HIS A 56 -5.93 5.95 1.24
CA HIS A 56 -7.14 5.39 1.84
C HIS A 56 -6.92 3.98 2.40
N ASN A 57 -6.38 3.06 1.59
CA ASN A 57 -6.14 1.68 2.02
C ASN A 57 -5.08 1.60 3.13
N LEU A 58 -4.04 2.44 3.06
CA LEU A 58 -3.03 2.54 4.11
C LEU A 58 -3.63 3.02 5.43
N GLY A 59 -4.50 4.03 5.40
CA GLY A 59 -5.23 4.51 6.57
C GLY A 59 -6.10 3.40 7.19
N LEU A 60 -6.81 2.63 6.36
CA LEU A 60 -7.58 1.48 6.83
C LEU A 60 -6.71 0.40 7.47
N LEU A 61 -5.54 0.10 6.90
CA LEU A 61 -4.57 -0.84 7.50
C LEU A 61 -4.04 -0.32 8.83
N TYR A 62 -3.77 0.97 8.96
CA TYR A 62 -3.34 1.56 10.23
C TYR A 62 -4.45 1.56 11.30
N ILE A 63 -5.72 1.52 10.91
CA ILE A 63 -6.84 1.42 11.85
C ILE A 63 -7.16 -0.04 12.20
N ARG A 64 -7.06 -0.96 11.23
CA ARG A 64 -7.65 -2.32 11.31
C ARG A 64 -6.66 -3.47 11.10
N GLY A 65 -5.41 -3.20 10.72
CA GLY A 65 -4.45 -4.16 10.16
C GLY A 65 -3.72 -5.06 11.17
N GLY A 66 -4.35 -5.41 12.30
CA GLY A 66 -3.76 -6.26 13.34
C GLY A 66 -2.44 -5.69 13.85
N ASP A 67 -1.33 -6.41 13.65
CA ASP A 67 0.03 -5.98 14.03
C ASP A 67 0.52 -4.71 13.32
N ASN A 68 -0.14 -4.29 12.23
CA ASN A 68 0.18 -3.04 11.52
C ASN A 68 -0.68 -1.87 12.00
N LYS A 69 -1.50 -2.05 13.03
CA LYS A 69 -2.35 -0.99 13.57
C LYS A 69 -1.48 0.11 14.19
N ASP A 70 -1.66 1.34 13.73
CA ASP A 70 -0.94 2.52 14.18
C ASP A 70 -1.80 3.78 13.97
N TYR A 71 -2.58 4.16 15.00
CA TYR A 71 -3.46 5.32 14.91
C TYR A 71 -2.73 6.65 14.70
N ARG A 72 -1.48 6.75 15.17
CA ARG A 72 -0.66 7.94 14.96
C ARG A 72 -0.34 8.10 13.49
N LYS A 73 0.10 7.03 12.82
CA LYS A 73 0.34 7.06 11.38
C LYS A 73 -0.94 7.28 10.58
N ALA A 74 -2.08 6.73 11.01
CA ALA A 74 -3.37 7.03 10.39
C ALA A 74 -3.70 8.54 10.46
N PHE A 75 -3.51 9.15 11.64
CA PHE A 75 -3.72 10.58 11.83
C PHE A 75 -2.77 11.43 10.98
N GLU A 76 -1.48 11.12 10.98
CA GLU A 76 -0.48 11.81 10.16
C GLU A 76 -0.80 11.70 8.66
N LEU A 77 -1.29 10.54 8.21
CA LEU A 77 -1.72 10.33 6.83
C LEU A 77 -2.96 11.18 6.49
N CYS A 78 -3.96 11.22 7.37
CA CYS A 78 -5.13 12.08 7.19
C CYS A 78 -4.76 13.56 7.12
N LYS A 79 -3.84 14.01 7.98
CA LYS A 79 -3.33 15.39 7.97
C LYS A 79 -2.69 15.73 6.62
N ARG A 80 -1.81 14.85 6.11
CA ARG A 80 -1.16 15.00 4.79
C ARG A 80 -2.15 15.03 3.62
N SER A 81 -3.32 14.41 3.74
CA SER A 81 -4.35 14.41 2.69
C SER A 81 -5.26 15.65 2.71
N ALA A 82 -5.23 16.43 3.79
CA ALA A 82 -6.06 17.63 3.97
C ALA A 82 -5.30 18.93 3.68
N GLU A 83 -3.97 18.86 3.54
CA GLU A 83 -3.07 19.95 3.10
C GLU A 83 -2.94 19.96 1.57
#